data_AF-A0A3M6HEP8-F1
#
_entry.id   AF-A0A3M6HEP8-F1
#
_cell.length_a   1.000
_cell.length_b   1.000
_cell.length_c   1.000
_cell.angle_alpha   90.00
_cell.angle_beta   90.00
_cell.angle_gamma   90.00
#
_symmetry.space_group_name_H-M   'P 1'
#
loop_
_entity.id
_entity.type
_entity.pdbx_description
1 polymer ?
#
loop_
_entity_poly.entity_id
_entity_poly.type
_entity_poly.pdbx_seq_one_letter_code
_entity_poly.pdbx_strand_id
1 'polypeptide(L)'
;MKRILTAYLGTLLAFLILDGLWLGVLMGPTYREWLGPLMLATPVVGPAIAFYLLYGAGVVVFGVMPAVREQRLSRATLFSGLLGLIAYGTYDLTNWATLQGWPAQLALIDLAWGTVVSALAGTAGYLAVRRFT
;
A
#
# COMPACT_ATOMS: atom_id res chain seq x y z
N MET A 1 18.43 -13.08 -8.92
CA MET A 1 18.32 -11.61 -8.97
C MET A 1 17.18 -11.13 -9.86
N LYS A 2 17.07 -11.59 -11.12
CA LYS A 2 15.98 -11.19 -12.05
C LYS A 2 14.57 -11.26 -11.44
N ARG A 3 14.21 -12.38 -10.82
CA ARG A 3 12.88 -12.57 -10.17
C ARG A 3 12.54 -11.51 -9.12
N ILE A 4 13.48 -11.19 -8.23
CA ILE A 4 13.25 -10.22 -7.15
C ILE A 4 13.07 -8.82 -7.73
N LEU A 5 13.90 -8.45 -8.72
CA LEU A 5 13.80 -7.16 -9.38
C LEU A 5 12.47 -7.01 -10.14
N THR A 6 12.06 -8.04 -10.89
CA THR A 6 10.77 -8.06 -11.58
C THR A 6 9.59 -7.98 -10.60
N ALA A 7 9.65 -8.71 -9.48
CA ALA A 7 8.65 -8.65 -8.42
C ALA A 7 8.53 -7.22 -7.87
N TYR A 8 9.67 -6.62 -7.52
CA TYR A 8 9.74 -5.29 -6.92
C TYR A 8 9.21 -4.21 -7.85
N LEU A 9 9.67 -4.18 -9.10
CA LEU A 9 9.18 -3.20 -10.07
C LEU A 9 7.70 -3.39 -10.38
N GLY A 10 7.25 -4.65 -10.54
CA GLY A 10 5.83 -4.94 -10.80
C GLY A 10 4.93 -4.53 -9.63
N THR A 11 5.33 -4.82 -8.40
CA THR A 11 4.60 -4.41 -7.19
C THR A 11 4.62 -2.90 -7.01
N LEU A 12 5.80 -2.27 -7.09
CA LEU A 12 5.95 -0.83 -6.84
C LEU A 12 5.18 -0.01 -7.87
N LEU A 13 5.25 -0.36 -9.16
CA LEU A 13 4.50 0.34 -10.20
C LEU A 13 2.99 0.20 -9.99
N ALA A 14 2.50 -1.01 -9.72
CA ALA A 14 1.08 -1.23 -9.47
C ALA A 14 0.60 -0.43 -8.25
N PHE A 15 1.37 -0.45 -7.15
CA PHE A 15 1.06 0.29 -5.95
C PHE A 15 1.03 1.81 -6.21
N LEU A 16 2.06 2.37 -6.85
CA LEU A 16 2.12 3.81 -7.15
C LEU A 16 0.99 4.28 -8.06
N ILE A 17 0.60 3.48 -9.06
CA ILE A 17 -0.51 3.84 -9.96
C ILE A 17 -1.84 3.85 -9.19
N LEU A 18 -2.11 2.78 -8.43
CA LEU A 18 -3.36 2.65 -7.68
C LEU A 18 -3.45 3.71 -6.57
N ASP A 19 -2.37 3.91 -5.82
CA ASP A 19 -2.35 4.86 -4.71
C ASP A 19 -2.32 6.31 -5.21
N GLY A 20 -1.66 6.58 -6.34
CA GLY A 20 -1.74 7.87 -7.03
C GLY A 20 -3.15 8.20 -7.50
N LEU A 21 -3.91 7.21 -8.01
CA LEU A 21 -5.32 7.38 -8.35
C LEU A 21 -6.17 7.66 -7.10
N TRP A 22 -5.90 6.94 -6.01
CA TRP A 22 -6.59 7.13 -4.74
C TRP A 22 -6.40 8.54 -4.20
N LEU A 23 -5.15 8.97 -4.01
CA LEU A 23 -4.81 10.27 -3.45
C LEU A 23 -5.18 11.43 -4.37
N GLY A 24 -4.95 11.27 -5.68
CA GLY A 24 -5.12 12.35 -6.65
C GLY A 24 -6.57 12.57 -7.09
N VAL A 25 -7.34 11.49 -7.24
CA VAL A 25 -8.66 11.54 -7.90
C VAL A 25 -9.80 11.19 -6.94
N LEU A 26 -9.65 10.12 -6.16
CA LEU A 26 -10.75 9.57 -5.38
C LEU A 26 -10.92 10.26 -4.02
N MET A 27 -9.83 10.42 -3.28
CA MET A 27 -9.85 10.89 -1.89
C MET A 27 -9.20 12.26 -1.68
N GLY A 28 -8.53 12.84 -2.67
CA GLY A 28 -7.84 14.13 -2.53
C GLY A 28 -8.72 15.27 -1.96
N PRO A 29 -9.97 15.47 -2.43
CA PRO A 29 -10.90 16.42 -1.82
C PRO A 29 -11.30 16.03 -0.40
N THR A 30 -11.64 14.76 -0.18
CA THR A 30 -12.08 14.22 1.12
C THR A 30 -11.00 14.36 2.19
N TYR A 31 -9.73 14.07 1.89
CA TYR A 31 -8.62 14.29 2.82
C TYR A 31 -8.52 15.76 3.22
N ARG A 32 -8.64 16.70 2.27
CA ARG A 32 -8.59 18.15 2.56
C ARG A 32 -9.75 18.60 3.43
N GLU A 33 -10.94 18.08 3.20
CA GLU A 33 -12.12 18.40 4.00
C GLU A 33 -12.03 17.80 5.41
N TRP A 34 -11.67 16.53 5.52
CA TRP A 34 -11.74 15.79 6.79
C TRP A 34 -10.53 16.00 7.69
N LEU A 35 -9.32 16.13 7.13
CA LEU A 35 -8.11 16.40 7.91
C LEU A 35 -7.91 17.90 8.13
N GLY A 36 -8.34 18.75 7.19
CA GLY A 36 -8.30 20.21 7.29
C GLY A 36 -6.99 20.74 7.90
N PRO A 37 -7.00 21.27 9.15
CA PRO A 37 -5.81 21.80 9.80
C PRO A 37 -4.67 20.81 10.04
N LEU A 38 -4.94 19.49 10.02
CA LEU A 38 -3.90 18.46 10.17
C LEU A 38 -3.04 18.30 8.92
N MET A 39 -3.49 18.77 7.75
CA MET A 39 -2.72 18.67 6.52
C MET A 39 -1.66 19.75 6.41
N LEU A 40 -0.45 19.33 6.05
CA LEU A 40 0.59 20.26 5.63
C LEU A 40 0.20 20.95 4.32
N ALA A 41 0.46 22.25 4.23
CA ALA A 41 0.28 23.01 2.99
C ALA A 41 1.21 22.51 1.86
N THR A 42 2.37 21.96 2.21
CA THR A 42 3.29 21.34 1.27
C THR A 42 3.75 20.00 1.84
N PRO A 43 3.43 18.88 1.16
CA PRO A 43 3.87 17.56 1.60
C PRO A 43 5.40 17.45 1.66
N VAL A 44 5.92 16.78 2.69
CA VAL A 44 7.34 16.46 2.76
C VAL A 44 7.61 15.23 1.90
N VAL A 45 8.28 15.43 0.76
CA VAL A 45 8.47 14.38 -0.26
C VAL A 45 9.39 13.24 0.21
N GLY A 46 10.40 13.54 1.04
CA GLY A 46 11.38 12.55 1.51
C GLY A 46 10.76 11.32 2.20
N PRO A 47 9.99 11.51 3.29
CA PRO A 47 9.29 10.41 3.97
C PRO A 47 8.32 9.65 3.06
N ALA A 48 7.63 10.33 2.13
CA ALA A 48 6.73 9.68 1.18
C ALA A 48 7.49 8.71 0.27
N ILE A 49 8.62 9.14 -0.33
CA ILE A 49 9.46 8.27 -1.15
C ILE A 49 9.97 7.08 -0.34
N ALA A 50 10.46 7.32 0.88
CA ALA A 50 10.94 6.25 1.76
C ALA A 50 9.85 5.22 2.05
N PHE A 51 8.62 5.66 2.34
CA PHE A 51 7.47 4.79 2.52
C PHE A 51 7.22 3.92 1.30
N TYR A 52 7.08 4.48 0.10
CA TYR A 52 6.80 3.69 -1.11
C TYR A 52 7.87 2.64 -1.38
N LEU A 53 9.14 3.00 -1.24
CA LEU A 53 10.25 2.08 -1.48
C LEU A 53 10.30 0.94 -0.46
N LEU A 54 10.13 1.26 0.83
CA LEU A 54 10.15 0.30 1.93
C LEU A 54 8.91 -0.60 1.91
N TYR A 55 7.74 -0.01 1.71
CA TYR A 55 6.47 -0.72 1.70
C TYR A 55 6.41 -1.71 0.53
N GLY A 56 6.81 -1.27 -0.67
CA GLY A 56 6.94 -2.16 -1.83
C GLY A 56 7.90 -3.33 -1.57
N ALA A 57 9.01 -3.09 -0.84
CA ALA A 57 9.95 -4.15 -0.47
C ALA A 57 9.31 -5.14 0.51
N GLY A 58 8.56 -4.64 1.50
CA GLY A 58 7.78 -5.45 2.43
C GLY A 58 6.78 -6.36 1.71
N VAL A 59 5.99 -5.82 0.78
CA VAL A 59 5.05 -6.60 -0.03
C VAL A 59 5.75 -7.71 -0.80
N VAL A 60 6.92 -7.43 -1.39
CA VAL A 60 7.71 -8.45 -2.10
C VAL A 60 8.22 -9.54 -1.16
N VAL A 61 8.77 -9.15 -0.01
CA VAL A 61 9.38 -10.09 0.95
C VAL A 61 8.33 -10.99 1.60
N PHE A 62 7.21 -10.43 2.04
CA PHE A 62 6.21 -11.16 2.82
C PHE A 62 5.10 -11.79 1.95
N GLY A 63 4.74 -11.15 0.83
CA GLY A 63 3.69 -11.64 -0.07
C GLY A 63 4.23 -12.34 -1.30
N VAL A 64 4.97 -11.61 -2.15
CA VAL A 64 5.25 -12.04 -3.52
C VAL A 64 6.26 -13.18 -3.59
N MET A 65 7.42 -13.06 -2.93
CA MET A 65 8.49 -14.07 -3.07
C MET A 65 8.12 -15.44 -2.50
N PRO A 66 7.47 -15.54 -1.32
CA PRO A 66 6.93 -16.81 -0.84
C PRO A 66 5.92 -17.41 -1.83
N ALA A 67 5.02 -16.59 -2.37
CA ALA A 67 4.04 -17.01 -3.37
C ALA A 67 4.69 -17.54 -4.66
N VAL A 68 5.75 -16.88 -5.16
CA VAL A 68 6.54 -17.33 -6.32
C VAL A 68 7.19 -18.68 -6.05
N ARG A 69 7.75 -18.90 -4.85
CA ARG A 69 8.37 -20.18 -4.47
C ARG A 69 7.35 -21.32 -4.41
N GLU A 70 6.17 -21.04 -3.87
CA GLU A 70 5.09 -22.02 -3.75
C GLU A 70 4.23 -22.15 -5.02
N GLN A 71 4.41 -21.26 -5.99
CA GLN A 71 3.58 -21.15 -7.21
C GLN A 71 2.09 -20.92 -6.91
N ARG A 72 1.78 -20.14 -5.87
CA ARG A 72 0.40 -19.90 -5.41
C ARG A 72 0.06 -18.41 -5.45
N LEU A 73 -0.74 -18.01 -6.45
CA LEU A 73 -1.22 -16.64 -6.60
C LEU A 73 -1.97 -16.14 -5.34
N SER A 74 -2.83 -16.99 -4.78
CA SER A 74 -3.62 -16.66 -3.59
C SER A 74 -2.77 -16.26 -2.40
N ARG A 75 -1.55 -16.81 -2.27
CA ARG A 75 -0.60 -16.41 -1.24
C ARG A 75 -0.12 -14.98 -1.44
N ALA A 76 0.20 -14.58 -2.68
CA ALA A 76 0.63 -13.22 -2.99
C ALA A 76 -0.48 -12.22 -2.64
N THR A 77 -1.72 -12.53 -3.04
CA THR A 77 -2.88 -11.66 -2.79
C THR A 77 -3.18 -11.55 -1.29
N LEU A 78 -3.31 -12.69 -0.58
CA LEU A 78 -3.74 -12.71 0.82
C LEU A 78 -2.71 -12.09 1.76
N PHE A 79 -1.43 -12.47 1.63
CA PHE A 79 -0.41 -11.99 2.55
C PHE A 79 0.01 -10.54 2.26
N SER A 80 -0.08 -10.08 1.01
CA SER A 80 0.12 -8.66 0.71
C SER A 80 -1.06 -7.82 1.21
N GLY A 81 -2.30 -8.33 1.08
CA GLY A 81 -3.47 -7.68 1.67
C GLY A 81 -3.41 -7.63 3.19
N LEU A 82 -3.00 -8.73 3.85
CA LEU A 82 -2.79 -8.77 5.30
C LEU A 82 -1.71 -7.79 5.74
N LEU A 83 -0.61 -7.68 5.01
CA LEU A 83 0.41 -6.67 5.29
C LEU A 83 -0.17 -5.25 5.18
N GLY A 84 -1.00 -4.99 4.16
CA GLY A 84 -1.72 -3.72 4.01
C GLY A 84 -2.65 -3.42 5.18
N LEU A 85 -3.46 -4.38 5.57
CA LEU A 85 -4.34 -4.28 6.75
C LEU A 85 -3.54 -3.89 8.00
N ILE A 86 -2.41 -4.55 8.23
CA ILE A 86 -1.56 -4.28 9.40
C ILE A 86 -0.89 -2.91 9.30
N ALA A 87 -0.33 -2.56 8.14
CA ALA A 87 0.40 -1.31 7.96
C ALA A 87 -0.52 -0.09 8.08
N TYR A 88 -1.62 -0.08 7.33
CA TYR A 88 -2.61 0.99 7.38
C TYR A 88 -3.32 0.99 8.73
N GLY A 89 -3.66 -0.17 9.30
CA GLY A 89 -4.21 -0.25 10.65
C GLY A 89 -3.27 0.29 11.72
N THR A 90 -1.97 0.05 11.61
CA THR A 90 -0.99 0.64 12.54
C THR A 90 -1.01 2.16 12.46
N TYR A 91 -1.15 2.74 11.27
CA TYR A 91 -1.23 4.19 11.09
C TYR A 91 -2.57 4.75 11.57
N ASP A 92 -3.67 4.29 10.97
CA ASP A 92 -5.01 4.82 11.16
C ASP A 92 -5.59 4.57 12.54
N LEU A 93 -5.46 3.35 13.07
CA LEU A 93 -6.03 3.02 14.38
C LEU A 93 -5.24 3.72 15.51
N THR A 94 -3.92 3.83 15.36
CA THR A 94 -3.11 4.55 16.35
C THR A 94 -3.40 6.05 16.32
N ASN A 95 -3.52 6.66 15.14
CA ASN A 95 -3.89 8.07 15.02
C ASN A 95 -5.30 8.32 15.56
N TRP A 96 -6.27 7.44 15.25
CA TRP A 96 -7.62 7.53 15.81
C TRP A 96 -7.62 7.42 17.35
N ALA A 97 -6.78 6.56 17.92
CA ALA A 97 -6.67 6.40 19.36
C ALA A 97 -5.98 7.59 20.06
N THR A 98 -5.13 8.35 19.37
CA THR A 98 -4.22 9.33 20.00
C THR A 98 -4.46 10.78 19.61
N LEU A 99 -5.11 11.06 18.48
CA LEU A 99 -5.33 12.41 17.97
C LEU A 99 -6.81 12.81 18.08
N GLN A 100 -7.09 13.98 18.65
CA GLN A 100 -8.47 14.47 18.86
C GLN A 100 -9.25 14.74 17.55
N GLY A 101 -8.55 15.00 16.44
CA GLY A 101 -9.14 15.38 15.16
C GLY A 101 -9.13 14.30 14.10
N TRP A 102 -8.77 13.04 14.43
CA TRP A 102 -8.67 11.99 13.43
C TRP A 102 -10.03 11.35 13.13
N PRO A 103 -10.55 11.45 11.88
CA PRO A 103 -11.87 10.93 11.54
C PRO A 103 -11.91 9.39 11.54
N ALA A 104 -12.84 8.81 12.29
CA ALA A 104 -13.05 7.35 12.31
C ALA A 104 -13.38 6.78 10.91
N GLN A 105 -14.17 7.52 10.14
CA GLN A 105 -14.56 7.14 8.78
C GLN A 105 -13.35 7.10 7.85
N LEU A 106 -12.41 8.04 8.03
CA LEU A 106 -11.16 8.04 7.27
C LEU A 106 -10.35 6.78 7.59
N ALA A 107 -10.17 6.50 8.88
CA ALA A 107 -9.43 5.33 9.33
C ALA A 107 -9.97 4.03 8.74
N LEU A 108 -11.31 3.84 8.75
CA LEU A 108 -11.93 2.62 8.24
C LEU A 108 -11.81 2.49 6.72
N ILE A 109 -12.00 3.59 5.98
CA ILE A 109 -11.91 3.59 4.52
C ILE A 109 -10.46 3.36 4.09
N ASP A 110 -9.49 4.02 4.73
CA ASP A 110 -8.07 3.91 4.37
C ASP A 110 -7.51 2.53 4.74
N LEU A 111 -7.97 1.93 5.84
CA LEU A 111 -7.67 0.54 6.18
C LEU A 111 -8.18 -0.46 5.13
N ALA A 112 -9.42 -0.27 4.67
CA ALA A 112 -10.00 -1.10 3.62
C ALA A 112 -9.24 -0.93 2.29
N TRP A 113 -8.95 0.33 1.92
CA TRP A 113 -8.17 0.64 0.73
C TRP A 113 -6.76 0.04 0.81
N GLY A 114 -6.04 0.27 1.90
CA GLY A 114 -4.70 -0.26 2.17
C GLY A 114 -4.61 -1.77 2.02
N THR A 115 -5.63 -2.49 2.50
CA THR A 115 -5.76 -3.94 2.30
C THR A 115 -5.91 -4.29 0.81
N VAL A 116 -6.83 -3.64 0.11
CA VAL A 116 -7.12 -3.91 -1.31
C VAL A 116 -5.94 -3.55 -2.21
N VAL A 117 -5.39 -2.34 -2.09
CA VAL A 117 -4.29 -1.86 -2.93
C VAL A 117 -3.04 -2.71 -2.75
N SER A 118 -2.76 -3.17 -1.53
CA SER A 118 -1.62 -4.04 -1.25
C SER A 118 -1.84 -5.45 -1.81
N ALA A 119 -3.05 -6.00 -1.69
CA ALA A 119 -3.40 -7.26 -2.32
C ALA A 119 -3.24 -7.20 -3.85
N LEU A 120 -3.70 -6.12 -4.49
CA LEU A 120 -3.56 -5.90 -5.93
C LEU A 120 -2.10 -5.73 -6.35
N ALA A 121 -1.32 -4.93 -5.61
CA ALA A 121 0.10 -4.72 -5.88
C ALA A 121 0.93 -6.00 -5.74
N GLY A 122 0.66 -6.81 -4.71
CA GLY A 122 1.30 -8.12 -4.54
C GLY A 122 0.92 -9.11 -5.66
N THR A 123 -0.36 -9.12 -6.05
CA THR A 123 -0.87 -9.91 -7.18
C THR A 123 -0.16 -9.52 -8.48
N ALA A 124 -0.05 -8.22 -8.77
CA ALA A 124 0.64 -7.69 -9.94
C ALA A 124 2.13 -8.07 -9.96
N GLY A 125 2.83 -7.94 -8.82
CA GLY A 125 4.23 -8.37 -8.69
C GLY A 125 4.43 -9.85 -8.98
N TYR A 126 3.55 -10.71 -8.45
CA TYR A 126 3.60 -12.15 -8.74
C TYR A 126 3.37 -12.45 -10.22
N LEU A 127 2.35 -11.83 -10.83
CA LEU A 127 2.06 -12.01 -12.26
C LEU A 127 3.19 -11.51 -13.15
N ALA A 128 3.83 -10.40 -12.79
CA ALA A 128 5.00 -9.88 -13.49
C ALA A 128 6.15 -10.90 -13.48
N VAL A 129 6.47 -11.48 -12.32
CA VAL A 129 7.48 -12.55 -12.22
C VAL A 129 7.11 -13.73 -13.11
N ARG A 130 5.87 -14.22 -13.03
CA ARG A 130 5.43 -15.36 -13.86
C ARG A 130 5.49 -15.09 -15.37
N ARG A 131 5.31 -13.84 -15.80
CA ARG A 131 5.26 -13.48 -17.22
C ARG A 131 6.64 -13.22 -17.82
N PHE A 132 7.59 -12.73 -17.02
CA PHE A 132 8.87 -12.19 -17.50
C PHE A 132 10.11 -12.94 -16.99
N THR A 133 9.96 -13.98 -16.16
CA THR A 133 11.09 -14.78 -15.63
C THR A 133 10.78 -16.26 -15.54
#